data_AF-A0A0U3PE24-F1
#
_entry.id   AF-A0A0U3PE24-F1
#
_cell.length_a   1.000
_cell.length_b   1.000
_cell.length_c   1.000
_cell.angle_alpha   90.00
_cell.angle_beta   90.00
_cell.angle_gamma   90.00
#
_symmetry.space_group_name_H-M   'P 1'
#
loop_
_entity.id
_entity.type
_entity.pdbx_description
1 polymer ?
#
loop_
_entity_poly.entity_id
_entity_poly.type
_entity_poly.pdbx_seq_one_letter_code
_entity_poly.pdbx_strand_id
1 'polypeptide(L)'
;MRSVRLISAMTLLAASSAGTLAADLPAAPEPVDYVRVCDAYGTGFFYIPGTETCLRVEGRVRAEYRFDNFGNRDNAWDDRADFGTYTRARGTIRLDARTNSEYGLVRAYIDTYFENNSNDGTGTGTTLEHAFVQFGNFTFGRTASMYDFWTGYSYGNFQTQYTDVRNWVAAYTADLGNGLTTTVSIEDGTTRRWNLEGGSATYAGHRLPDLVANLRIDQAWGSAQIMGALHETRFEDTDAKTKAGYAIGAGVQINVPFLGAGDAVALQAMYGNGASGYVLDSWDDAITDATLDGTKTKTTKAWGIGAGYLHNFNEQWDANIEGGYYSADAAGSDNDFKQWGANFNVNWKPVSDFSIGTEFAYRSFDYNRNSGRRDRDEFYTTIRVERVF
;
A
#
# COMPACT_ATOMS: atom_id res chain seq x y z
N MET A 1 -85.54 18.57 67.19
CA MET A 1 -85.67 17.11 67.40
C MET A 1 -84.26 16.56 67.60
N ARG A 2 -83.88 16.32 68.88
CA ARG A 2 -83.59 15.00 69.49
C ARG A 2 -82.54 14.20 68.72
N SER A 3 -81.24 14.23 69.07
CA SER A 3 -80.54 13.48 70.15
C SER A 3 -80.71 11.96 70.06
N VAL A 4 -79.60 11.19 70.02
CA VAL A 4 -79.26 10.08 70.94
C VAL A 4 -77.93 9.44 70.55
N ARG A 5 -77.12 9.13 71.58
CA ARG A 5 -75.80 8.47 71.61
C ARG A 5 -75.95 6.94 71.80
N LEU A 6 -74.80 6.24 71.84
CA LEU A 6 -74.46 4.93 72.44
C LEU A 6 -74.23 3.77 71.46
N ILE A 7 -73.32 2.80 71.67
CA ILE A 7 -72.01 2.61 72.35
C ILE A 7 -71.69 1.10 72.15
N SER A 8 -70.40 0.74 72.08
CA SER A 8 -69.79 -0.59 72.32
C SER A 8 -70.05 -1.78 71.38
N ALA A 9 -68.97 -2.32 70.79
CA ALA A 9 -68.27 -3.45 71.42
C ALA A 9 -66.84 -3.60 70.86
N MET A 10 -65.94 -3.91 71.77
CA MET A 10 -64.49 -4.01 71.64
C MET A 10 -64.12 -5.50 71.62
N THR A 11 -63.24 -5.97 70.72
CA THR A 11 -62.30 -7.06 71.05
C THR A 11 -61.17 -7.23 70.02
N LEU A 12 -59.96 -7.32 70.57
CA LEU A 12 -58.64 -7.48 69.98
C LEU A 12 -58.49 -8.81 69.22
N LEU A 13 -57.69 -8.81 68.15
CA LEU A 13 -56.66 -9.83 67.95
C LEU A 13 -55.37 -9.18 67.43
N ALA A 14 -54.26 -9.75 67.88
CA ALA A 14 -52.96 -9.13 68.06
C ALA A 14 -52.05 -9.16 66.82
N ALA A 15 -51.16 -8.16 66.79
CA ALA A 15 -49.75 -8.20 66.40
C ALA A 15 -49.30 -9.10 65.24
N SER A 16 -48.67 -8.50 64.24
CA SER A 16 -47.20 -8.58 64.07
C SER A 16 -46.72 -7.70 62.92
N SER A 17 -45.54 -7.12 63.16
CA SER A 17 -44.69 -6.33 62.27
C SER A 17 -44.96 -6.44 60.76
N ALA A 18 -45.30 -5.32 60.13
CA ALA A 18 -45.00 -5.10 58.73
C ALA A 18 -43.48 -5.04 58.57
N GLY A 19 -42.88 -6.19 58.24
CA GLY A 19 -41.54 -6.23 57.70
C GLY A 19 -41.55 -5.56 56.33
N THR A 20 -40.81 -4.48 56.21
CA THR A 20 -40.44 -3.89 54.93
C THR A 20 -39.63 -4.93 54.15
N LEU A 21 -40.28 -5.66 53.25
CA LEU A 21 -39.55 -6.31 52.18
C LEU A 21 -39.17 -5.21 51.20
N ALA A 22 -37.93 -4.75 51.31
CA ALA A 22 -37.25 -4.08 50.22
C ALA A 22 -37.38 -5.03 49.02
N ALA A 23 -38.20 -4.63 48.05
CA ALA A 23 -38.12 -5.20 46.72
C ALA A 23 -36.74 -4.79 46.20
N ASP A 24 -35.78 -5.71 46.28
CA ASP A 24 -34.59 -5.64 45.46
C ASP A 24 -35.09 -5.57 44.02
N LEU A 25 -35.03 -4.37 43.45
CA LEU A 25 -35.13 -4.20 42.02
C LEU A 25 -34.09 -5.13 41.41
N PRO A 26 -34.41 -5.90 40.36
CA PRO A 26 -33.37 -6.58 39.61
C PRO A 26 -32.33 -5.51 39.26
N ALA A 27 -31.07 -5.77 39.63
CA ALA A 27 -29.96 -4.90 39.32
C ALA A 27 -30.14 -4.45 37.88
N ALA A 28 -30.24 -3.14 37.66
CA ALA A 28 -30.31 -2.60 36.31
C ALA A 28 -29.16 -3.27 35.53
N PRO A 29 -29.42 -3.84 34.34
CA PRO A 29 -28.34 -4.40 33.55
C PRO A 29 -27.26 -3.33 33.47
N GLU A 30 -26.03 -3.69 33.87
CA GLU A 30 -24.91 -2.76 33.81
C GLU A 30 -24.93 -2.11 32.42
N PRO A 31 -24.73 -0.78 32.30
CA PRO A 31 -24.72 -0.14 31.01
C PRO A 31 -23.73 -0.91 30.14
N VAL A 32 -24.25 -1.60 29.13
CA VAL A 32 -23.40 -2.22 28.14
C VAL A 32 -22.71 -1.03 27.48
N ASP A 33 -21.41 -0.89 27.70
CA ASP A 33 -20.63 0.23 27.15
C ASP A 33 -20.72 0.12 25.62
N TYR A 34 -21.69 0.85 25.05
CA TYR A 34 -21.89 0.88 23.63
C TYR A 34 -20.65 1.49 22.99
N VAL A 35 -20.34 1.03 21.78
CA VAL A 35 -19.34 1.65 20.94
C VAL A 35 -19.74 3.11 20.71
N ARG A 36 -19.00 4.03 21.33
CA ARG A 36 -19.25 5.47 21.23
C ARG A 36 -18.61 6.01 19.96
N VAL A 37 -19.33 6.82 19.19
CA VAL A 37 -18.75 7.51 18.03
C VAL A 37 -17.60 8.41 18.48
N CYS A 38 -16.50 8.43 17.74
CA CYS A 38 -15.41 9.35 17.92
C CYS A 38 -15.33 10.32 16.74
N ASP A 39 -15.86 11.52 16.92
CA ASP A 39 -15.87 12.54 15.87
C ASP A 39 -14.51 13.24 15.69
N ALA A 40 -13.56 13.03 16.61
CA ALA A 40 -12.28 13.74 16.63
C ALA A 40 -11.39 13.48 15.41
N TYR A 41 -11.54 12.32 14.76
CA TYR A 41 -10.72 11.91 13.61
C TYR A 41 -11.53 11.62 12.35
N GLY A 42 -12.80 12.05 12.33
CA GLY A 42 -13.69 11.93 11.18
C GLY A 42 -14.60 10.69 11.22
N THR A 43 -15.30 10.48 10.11
CA THR A 43 -16.32 9.44 9.98
C THR A 43 -15.74 8.03 10.11
N GLY A 44 -16.51 7.12 10.71
CA GLY A 44 -16.14 5.70 10.86
C GLY A 44 -15.27 5.40 12.09
N PHE A 45 -14.83 6.42 12.84
CA PHE A 45 -14.12 6.22 14.09
C PHE A 45 -15.08 6.03 15.27
N PHE A 46 -14.69 5.14 16.18
CA PHE A 46 -15.37 4.90 17.44
C PHE A 46 -14.37 4.72 18.58
N TYR A 47 -14.75 5.06 19.81
CA TYR A 47 -13.90 4.83 20.97
C TYR A 47 -13.79 3.34 21.30
N ILE A 48 -12.56 2.88 21.52
CA ILE A 48 -12.33 1.58 22.14
C ILE A 48 -12.86 1.66 23.59
N PRO A 49 -13.77 0.76 24.02
CA PRO A 49 -14.36 0.80 25.36
C PRO A 49 -13.31 0.89 26.46
N GLY A 50 -13.55 1.78 27.43
CA GLY A 50 -12.62 2.04 28.55
C GLY A 50 -11.39 2.89 28.19
N THR A 51 -11.31 3.47 26.99
CA THR A 51 -10.17 4.31 26.57
C THR A 51 -10.61 5.61 25.87
N GLU A 52 -9.67 6.53 25.68
CA GLU A 52 -9.83 7.72 24.81
C GLU A 52 -9.34 7.48 23.37
N THR A 53 -8.96 6.24 23.05
CA THR A 53 -8.45 5.85 21.74
C THR A 53 -9.60 5.64 20.77
N CYS A 54 -9.51 6.30 19.62
CA CYS A 54 -10.46 6.13 18.54
C CYS A 54 -9.94 5.07 17.56
N LEU A 55 -10.78 4.12 17.21
CA LEU A 55 -10.52 3.05 16.26
C LEU A 55 -11.44 3.20 15.06
N ARG A 56 -10.88 3.07 13.86
CA ARG A 56 -11.64 2.86 12.63
C ARG A 56 -11.31 1.50 12.07
N VAL A 57 -12.35 0.77 11.67
CA VAL A 57 -12.26 -0.51 10.98
C VAL A 57 -12.70 -0.26 9.55
N GLU A 58 -11.87 -0.63 8.59
CA GLU A 58 -12.22 -0.61 7.17
C GLU A 58 -11.89 -1.98 6.56
N GLY A 59 -12.58 -2.30 5.49
CA GLY A 59 -12.32 -3.50 4.73
C GLY A 59 -12.53 -3.30 3.25
N ARG A 60 -12.01 -4.27 2.49
CA ARG A 60 -12.21 -4.32 1.05
C ARG A 60 -12.20 -5.76 0.58
N VAL A 61 -13.15 -6.10 -0.28
CA VAL A 61 -13.20 -7.40 -0.96
C VAL A 61 -13.07 -7.18 -2.45
N ARG A 62 -12.11 -7.88 -3.06
CA ARG A 62 -11.90 -7.95 -4.51
C ARG A 62 -12.15 -9.37 -5.00
N ALA A 63 -12.92 -9.49 -6.06
CA ALA A 63 -13.06 -10.69 -6.86
C ALA A 63 -12.63 -10.38 -8.29
N GLU A 64 -11.72 -11.18 -8.84
CA GLU A 64 -11.12 -10.92 -10.13
C GLU A 64 -11.09 -12.17 -11.00
N TYR A 65 -11.28 -11.94 -12.30
CA TYR A 65 -10.98 -12.89 -13.35
C TYR A 65 -9.84 -12.33 -14.19
N ARG A 66 -8.74 -13.06 -14.29
CA ARG A 66 -7.50 -12.61 -14.90
C ARG A 66 -7.17 -13.48 -16.10
N PHE A 67 -6.82 -12.82 -17.19
CA PHE A 67 -6.11 -13.40 -18.31
C PHE A 67 -4.65 -13.12 -18.06
N ASP A 68 -3.86 -14.17 -17.89
CA ASP A 68 -2.42 -14.08 -17.68
C ASP A 68 -1.70 -13.85 -19.01
N ASN A 69 -0.39 -13.59 -18.98
CA ASN A 69 0.42 -13.19 -20.13
C ASN A 69 0.07 -13.99 -21.39
N PHE A 70 -0.64 -13.38 -22.35
CA PHE A 70 -0.96 -13.95 -23.67
C PHE A 70 -0.11 -13.31 -24.78
N GLY A 71 1.10 -12.92 -24.39
CA GLY A 71 2.16 -12.38 -25.23
C GLY A 71 2.73 -13.35 -26.27
N ASN A 72 3.75 -12.90 -26.97
CA ASN A 72 4.35 -13.67 -28.08
C ASN A 72 5.41 -14.70 -27.63
N ARG A 73 5.94 -14.58 -26.41
CA ARG A 73 6.98 -15.44 -25.81
C ARG A 73 6.90 -15.38 -24.29
N ASP A 74 7.43 -16.42 -23.65
CA ASP A 74 7.42 -16.59 -22.18
C ASP A 74 6.01 -16.31 -21.61
N ASN A 75 4.99 -16.78 -22.34
CA ASN A 75 3.59 -16.52 -22.09
C ASN A 75 2.93 -17.73 -21.41
N ALA A 76 1.80 -17.52 -20.77
CA ALA A 76 1.05 -18.55 -20.04
C ALA A 76 0.10 -19.38 -20.92
N TRP A 77 0.25 -19.32 -22.25
CA TRP A 77 -0.68 -19.87 -23.24
C TRP A 77 -0.03 -20.89 -24.19
N ASP A 78 1.31 -21.00 -24.15
CA ASP A 78 2.08 -21.88 -25.03
C ASP A 78 2.39 -23.25 -24.41
N ASP A 79 2.34 -23.41 -23.09
CA ASP A 79 2.45 -24.70 -22.40
C ASP A 79 1.09 -25.19 -21.85
N ARG A 80 0.83 -26.49 -21.96
CA ARG A 80 -0.39 -27.12 -21.41
C ARG A 80 -0.41 -27.16 -19.88
N ALA A 81 0.74 -26.99 -19.24
CA ALA A 81 0.86 -26.92 -17.79
C ALA A 81 0.51 -25.53 -17.23
N ASP A 82 0.50 -24.50 -18.08
CA ASP A 82 0.29 -23.12 -17.66
C ASP A 82 -1.19 -22.76 -17.52
N PHE A 83 -1.46 -21.78 -16.66
CA PHE A 83 -2.78 -21.22 -16.45
C PHE A 83 -2.91 -19.89 -17.21
N GLY A 84 -3.32 -19.94 -18.47
CA GLY A 84 -3.58 -18.72 -19.26
C GLY A 84 -4.70 -17.83 -18.68
N THR A 85 -5.54 -18.38 -17.80
CA THR A 85 -6.52 -17.63 -17.02
C THR A 85 -6.59 -18.12 -15.59
N TYR A 86 -6.86 -17.24 -14.63
CA TYR A 86 -7.07 -17.60 -13.24
C TYR A 86 -8.01 -16.63 -12.52
N THR A 87 -8.57 -17.06 -11.39
CA THR A 87 -9.39 -16.22 -10.52
C THR A 87 -8.63 -15.81 -9.28
N ARG A 88 -8.94 -14.63 -8.77
CA ARG A 88 -8.39 -14.12 -7.51
C ARG A 88 -9.47 -13.60 -6.60
N ALA A 89 -9.43 -14.03 -5.34
CA ALA A 89 -10.22 -13.45 -4.26
C ALA A 89 -9.27 -12.82 -3.23
N ARG A 90 -9.43 -11.53 -2.95
CA ARG A 90 -8.63 -10.82 -1.94
C ARG A 90 -9.52 -10.11 -0.94
N GLY A 91 -9.34 -10.41 0.34
CA GLY A 91 -9.97 -9.70 1.45
C GLY A 91 -8.93 -8.88 2.20
N THR A 92 -9.18 -7.58 2.37
CA THR A 92 -8.34 -6.65 3.12
C THR A 92 -9.05 -6.23 4.40
N ILE A 93 -8.30 -6.13 5.50
CA ILE A 93 -8.73 -5.59 6.78
C ILE A 93 -7.75 -4.48 7.17
N ARG A 94 -8.29 -3.32 7.54
CA ARG A 94 -7.53 -2.18 8.04
C ARG A 94 -8.04 -1.76 9.40
N LEU A 95 -7.12 -1.49 10.30
CA LEU A 95 -7.42 -0.91 11.60
C LEU A 95 -6.56 0.34 11.79
N ASP A 96 -7.21 1.47 12.10
CA ASP A 96 -6.57 2.75 12.37
C ASP A 96 -6.94 3.20 13.78
N ALA A 97 -6.00 3.10 14.71
CA ALA A 97 -6.17 3.53 16.08
C ALA A 97 -5.45 4.86 16.31
N ARG A 98 -6.13 5.84 16.88
CA ARG A 98 -5.63 7.21 17.10
C ARG A 98 -5.95 7.69 18.50
N THR A 99 -4.94 8.25 19.15
CA THR A 99 -5.07 8.86 20.48
C THR A 99 -4.27 10.15 20.49
N ASN A 100 -4.88 11.22 20.98
CA ASN A 100 -4.15 12.47 21.15
C ASN A 100 -3.36 12.40 22.46
N SER A 101 -2.12 12.86 22.44
CA SER A 101 -1.29 12.96 23.65
C SER A 101 -0.81 14.39 23.82
N GLU A 102 -0.24 14.70 24.98
CA GLU A 102 0.43 15.99 25.23
C GLU A 102 1.63 16.26 24.29
N TYR A 103 2.14 15.21 23.64
CA TYR A 103 3.26 15.28 22.70
C TYR A 103 2.83 15.17 21.23
N GLY A 104 1.52 15.19 20.95
CA GLY A 104 0.93 15.08 19.62
C GLY A 104 0.20 13.76 19.39
N LEU A 105 -0.21 13.54 18.14
CA LEU A 105 -0.98 12.37 17.74
C LEU A 105 -0.15 11.10 17.87
N VAL A 106 -0.71 10.10 18.55
CA VAL A 106 -0.26 8.71 18.50
C VAL A 106 -1.20 7.96 17.57
N ARG A 107 -0.68 7.37 16.50
CA ARG A 107 -1.46 6.56 15.55
C ARG A 107 -0.84 5.18 15.41
N ALA A 108 -1.63 4.13 15.51
CA ALA A 108 -1.23 2.78 15.10
C ALA A 108 -2.11 2.36 13.92
N TYR A 109 -1.48 1.92 12.84
CA TYR A 109 -2.17 1.53 11.63
C TYR A 109 -1.71 0.15 11.17
N ILE A 110 -2.67 -0.71 10.86
CA ILE A 110 -2.44 -2.02 10.23
C ILE A 110 -3.31 -2.15 9.00
N ASP A 111 -2.72 -2.64 7.91
CA ASP A 111 -3.39 -3.04 6.68
C ASP A 111 -2.87 -4.43 6.31
N THR A 112 -3.75 -5.41 6.34
CA THR A 112 -3.43 -6.81 6.02
C THR A 112 -4.40 -7.30 4.98
N TYR A 113 -3.93 -8.07 4.01
CA TYR A 113 -4.80 -8.78 3.09
C TYR A 113 -4.52 -10.28 3.02
N PHE A 114 -5.58 -11.02 2.77
CA PHE A 114 -5.59 -12.45 2.48
C PHE A 114 -5.95 -12.61 1.01
N GLU A 115 -5.20 -13.45 0.30
CA GLU A 115 -5.37 -13.66 -1.13
C GLU A 115 -5.35 -15.14 -1.47
N ASN A 116 -6.28 -15.57 -2.33
CA ASN A 116 -6.23 -16.86 -2.99
C ASN A 116 -6.29 -16.64 -4.50
N ASN A 117 -5.29 -17.16 -5.21
CA ASN A 117 -5.25 -17.22 -6.68
C ASN A 117 -5.43 -18.68 -7.10
N SER A 118 -6.28 -18.96 -8.08
CA SER A 118 -6.58 -20.34 -8.48
C SER A 118 -5.42 -21.06 -9.19
N ASN A 119 -4.45 -20.31 -9.74
CA ASN A 119 -3.23 -20.83 -10.34
C ASN A 119 -2.14 -21.19 -9.29
N ASP A 120 -2.29 -20.73 -8.04
CA ASP A 120 -1.41 -21.08 -6.91
C ASP A 120 -1.92 -22.31 -6.13
N GLY A 121 -3.00 -22.95 -6.61
CA GLY A 121 -3.64 -24.10 -5.97
C GLY A 121 -4.59 -23.70 -4.83
N THR A 122 -4.62 -24.51 -3.76
CA THR A 122 -5.55 -24.32 -2.62
C THR A 122 -5.01 -23.42 -1.51
N GLY A 123 -3.83 -22.81 -1.69
CA GLY A 123 -3.19 -21.97 -0.68
C GLY A 123 -3.82 -20.58 -0.57
N THR A 124 -3.88 -20.03 0.65
CA THR A 124 -4.23 -18.63 0.88
C THR A 124 -3.00 -17.88 1.39
N GLY A 125 -2.50 -16.94 0.61
CA GLY A 125 -1.43 -16.03 0.99
C GLY A 125 -1.93 -14.98 2.00
N THR A 126 -1.05 -14.56 2.90
CA THR A 126 -1.30 -13.44 3.82
C THR A 126 -0.18 -12.43 3.68
N THR A 127 -0.53 -11.16 3.53
CA THR A 127 0.43 -10.07 3.39
C THR A 127 0.13 -8.98 4.40
N LEU A 128 1.15 -8.58 5.15
CA LEU A 128 1.15 -7.38 5.98
C LEU A 128 1.58 -6.20 5.11
N GLU A 129 0.62 -5.41 4.65
CA GLU A 129 0.87 -4.27 3.76
C GLU A 129 1.43 -3.09 4.57
N HIS A 130 0.73 -2.73 5.65
CA HIS A 130 1.14 -1.70 6.58
C HIS A 130 1.05 -2.23 8.02
N ALA A 131 2.02 -1.83 8.85
CA ALA A 131 2.03 -2.06 10.29
C ALA A 131 3.00 -1.07 10.94
N PHE A 132 2.50 0.10 11.31
CA PHE A 132 3.34 1.18 11.81
C PHE A 132 2.70 1.94 12.97
N VAL A 133 3.55 2.63 13.72
CA VAL A 133 3.17 3.62 14.72
C VAL A 133 3.68 4.98 14.28
N GLN A 134 2.83 6.00 14.36
CA GLN A 134 3.21 7.40 14.21
C GLN A 134 3.09 8.10 15.55
N PHE A 135 4.06 8.97 15.82
CA PHE A 135 4.11 9.79 17.02
C PHE A 135 4.54 11.20 16.63
N GLY A 136 3.57 12.12 16.59
CA GLY A 136 3.77 13.44 16.01
C GLY A 136 4.32 13.32 14.57
N ASN A 137 5.53 13.81 14.37
CA ASN A 137 6.21 13.84 13.07
C ASN A 137 7.04 12.58 12.76
N PHE A 138 7.08 11.61 13.69
CA PHE A 138 7.82 10.37 13.50
C PHE A 138 6.92 9.24 13.01
N THR A 139 7.47 8.36 12.18
CA THR A 139 6.81 7.12 11.72
C THR A 139 7.77 5.95 11.87
N PHE A 140 7.31 4.86 12.47
CA PHE A 140 8.10 3.64 12.71
C PHE A 140 7.31 2.39 12.34
N GLY A 141 7.91 1.48 11.58
CA GLY A 141 7.31 0.19 11.23
C GLY A 141 7.19 -0.02 9.72
N ARG A 142 6.36 -0.97 9.31
CA ARG A 142 6.19 -1.30 7.89
C ARG A 142 5.20 -0.36 7.22
N THR A 143 5.64 0.38 6.21
CA THR A 143 4.79 1.29 5.42
C THR A 143 5.41 1.52 4.04
N ALA A 144 4.72 2.27 3.17
CA ALA A 144 5.30 2.77 1.93
C ALA A 144 6.60 3.54 2.20
N SER A 145 7.61 3.29 1.38
CA SER A 145 8.92 3.95 1.43
C SER A 145 8.76 5.46 1.25
N MET A 146 9.58 6.26 1.93
CA MET A 146 9.59 7.72 1.78
C MET A 146 10.18 8.15 0.43
N TYR A 147 10.71 7.21 -0.34
CA TYR A 147 11.15 7.43 -1.72
C TYR A 147 9.97 7.44 -2.69
N ASP A 148 8.91 6.67 -2.43
CA ASP A 148 7.82 6.49 -3.38
C ASP A 148 6.93 7.75 -3.42
N PHE A 149 6.38 8.08 -4.60
CA PHE A 149 5.58 9.30 -4.80
C PHE A 149 4.27 9.02 -5.54
N TRP A 150 4.34 8.80 -6.85
CA TRP A 150 3.17 8.43 -7.65
C TRP A 150 3.20 6.93 -7.87
N THR A 151 2.17 6.25 -7.39
CA THR A 151 2.06 4.79 -7.37
C THR A 151 0.95 4.29 -8.31
N GLY A 152 0.78 4.98 -9.44
CA GLY A 152 -0.19 4.60 -10.48
C GLY A 152 -1.65 4.98 -10.21
N TYR A 153 -2.46 4.79 -11.25
CA TYR A 153 -3.92 4.80 -11.25
C TYR A 153 -4.50 3.42 -11.63
N SER A 154 -3.66 2.56 -12.21
CA SER A 154 -4.04 1.21 -12.61
C SER A 154 -4.29 0.29 -11.40
N TYR A 155 -4.84 -0.89 -11.66
CA TYR A 155 -5.05 -1.95 -10.69
C TYR A 155 -3.75 -2.64 -10.27
N GLY A 156 -2.64 -2.38 -10.97
CA GLY A 156 -1.35 -3.04 -10.77
C GLY A 156 -1.43 -4.54 -11.03
N ASN A 157 -2.16 -4.98 -12.06
CA ASN A 157 -2.39 -6.40 -12.33
C ASN A 157 -1.11 -7.13 -12.75
N PHE A 158 -0.22 -6.45 -13.49
CA PHE A 158 1.10 -6.93 -13.88
C PHE A 158 1.93 -5.71 -14.32
N GLN A 159 3.07 -5.54 -13.67
CA GLN A 159 4.07 -4.49 -13.92
C GLN A 159 3.60 -3.04 -13.69
N THR A 160 4.01 -2.50 -12.54
CA THR A 160 3.90 -1.07 -12.23
C THR A 160 4.82 -0.24 -13.14
N GLN A 161 4.41 0.98 -13.46
CA GLN A 161 5.22 1.98 -14.19
C GLN A 161 5.79 3.02 -13.21
N TYR A 162 6.17 2.53 -12.03
CA TYR A 162 6.53 3.31 -10.86
C TYR A 162 7.17 2.38 -9.83
N THR A 163 7.53 2.93 -8.68
CA THR A 163 7.86 2.13 -7.51
C THR A 163 6.85 2.37 -6.39
N ASP A 164 6.47 1.28 -5.72
CA ASP A 164 5.49 1.24 -4.64
C ASP A 164 5.84 0.12 -3.64
N VAL A 165 6.94 0.32 -2.91
CA VAL A 165 7.52 -0.68 -2.01
C VAL A 165 7.11 -0.41 -0.57
N ARG A 166 6.66 -1.47 0.10
CA ARG A 166 6.43 -1.46 1.55
C ARG A 166 7.60 -2.15 2.23
N ASN A 167 8.25 -1.42 3.13
CA ASN A 167 9.40 -1.87 3.90
C ASN A 167 9.34 -1.33 5.33
N TRP A 168 10.24 -1.81 6.19
CA TRP A 168 10.36 -1.23 7.52
C TRP A 168 11.04 0.14 7.41
N VAL A 169 10.45 1.15 8.05
CA VAL A 169 10.94 2.52 8.06
C VAL A 169 11.07 3.04 9.49
N ALA A 170 12.03 3.92 9.71
CA ALA A 170 12.00 4.92 10.77
C ALA A 170 12.25 6.29 10.15
N ALA A 171 11.24 7.14 10.19
CA ALA A 171 11.18 8.40 9.44
C ALA A 171 10.82 9.58 10.35
N TYR A 172 11.34 10.76 10.00
CA TYR A 172 10.91 12.03 10.54
C TYR A 172 10.52 12.97 9.40
N THR A 173 9.30 13.53 9.48
CA THR A 173 8.78 14.49 8.50
C THR A 173 8.65 15.87 9.13
N ALA A 174 9.38 16.85 8.61
CA ALA A 174 9.25 18.25 9.02
C ALA A 174 8.27 18.99 8.09
N ASP A 175 7.33 19.72 8.69
CA ASP A 175 6.53 20.72 7.98
C ASP A 175 7.32 22.04 7.92
N LEU A 176 7.58 22.51 6.69
CA LEU A 176 8.30 23.76 6.41
C LEU A 176 7.34 24.92 6.12
N GLY A 177 6.03 24.69 6.20
CA GLY A 177 4.97 25.63 5.92
C GLY A 177 4.56 25.69 4.45
N ASN A 178 3.38 26.25 4.18
CA ASN A 178 2.83 26.42 2.82
C ASN A 178 2.74 25.11 2.00
N GLY A 179 2.51 23.98 2.69
CA GLY A 179 2.43 22.66 2.06
C GLY A 179 3.78 22.06 1.68
N LEU A 180 4.91 22.70 2.02
CA LEU A 180 6.25 22.15 1.82
C LEU A 180 6.63 21.28 3.02
N THR A 181 7.04 20.04 2.76
CA THR A 181 7.50 19.10 3.76
C THR A 181 8.82 18.46 3.33
N THR A 182 9.64 18.05 4.29
CA THR A 182 10.82 17.23 4.04
C THR A 182 10.81 16.03 4.96
N THR A 183 11.12 14.86 4.41
CA THR A 183 11.26 13.63 5.18
C THR A 183 12.67 13.10 5.06
N VAL A 184 13.20 12.61 6.18
CA VAL A 184 14.39 11.75 6.22
C VAL A 184 14.01 10.43 6.86
N SER A 185 14.48 9.32 6.30
CA SER A 185 14.21 7.99 6.81
C SER A 185 15.43 7.09 6.71
N ILE A 186 15.48 6.14 7.64
CA ILE A 186 16.23 4.90 7.46
C ILE A 186 15.24 3.79 7.12
N GLU A 187 15.60 2.96 6.16
CA GLU A 187 14.71 1.96 5.60
C GLU A 187 15.40 0.61 5.45
N ASP A 188 14.61 -0.46 5.54
CA ASP A 188 15.06 -1.80 5.21
C ASP A 188 15.20 -1.96 3.69
N GLY A 189 16.45 -1.99 3.23
CA GLY A 189 16.80 -2.12 1.82
C GLY A 189 16.63 -3.52 1.24
N THR A 190 16.34 -4.55 2.06
CA THR A 190 16.21 -5.95 1.57
C THR A 190 15.17 -6.07 0.47
N THR A 191 14.05 -5.36 0.63
CA THR A 191 12.91 -5.37 -0.31
C THR A 191 13.18 -4.67 -1.64
N ARG A 192 14.28 -3.92 -1.75
CA ARG A 192 14.69 -3.18 -2.95
C ARG A 192 15.92 -3.78 -3.63
N ARG A 193 16.37 -4.94 -3.16
CA ARG A 193 17.42 -5.72 -3.78
C ARG A 193 16.83 -6.54 -4.91
N TRP A 194 17.51 -6.54 -6.06
CA TRP A 194 17.10 -7.40 -7.18
C TRP A 194 17.89 -8.71 -7.18
N ASN A 195 19.12 -8.68 -7.69
CA ASN A 195 20.03 -9.83 -7.66
C ASN A 195 21.49 -9.38 -7.81
N LEU A 196 22.45 -10.26 -7.52
CA LEU A 196 23.88 -10.07 -7.73
C LEU A 196 24.43 -11.21 -8.61
N GLU A 197 25.49 -10.95 -9.38
CA GLU A 197 26.12 -11.98 -10.22
C GLU A 197 27.66 -11.98 -10.11
N GLY A 198 28.28 -13.15 -10.27
CA GLY A 198 29.73 -13.38 -10.15
C GLY A 198 30.19 -13.83 -8.74
N GLY A 199 31.05 -14.87 -8.68
CA GLY A 199 31.54 -15.46 -7.42
C GLY A 199 30.47 -16.28 -6.66
N SER A 200 30.55 -16.32 -5.32
CA SER A 200 29.39 -16.66 -4.47
C SER A 200 28.40 -15.48 -4.53
N ALA A 201 27.62 -15.46 -5.60
CA ALA A 201 26.82 -14.32 -6.05
C ALA A 201 25.49 -14.20 -5.31
N THR A 202 25.56 -13.97 -4.01
CA THR A 202 24.41 -13.74 -3.13
C THR A 202 24.62 -12.44 -2.37
N TYR A 203 23.52 -11.75 -2.06
CA TYR A 203 23.62 -10.63 -1.14
C TYR A 203 24.05 -11.10 0.24
N ALA A 204 25.03 -10.43 0.83
CA ALA A 204 25.26 -10.54 2.26
C ALA A 204 24.12 -9.87 3.04
N GLY A 205 24.12 -10.06 4.37
CA GLY A 205 23.37 -9.20 5.27
C GLY A 205 23.77 -7.71 5.12
N HIS A 206 22.88 -6.80 5.49
CA HIS A 206 23.13 -5.36 5.48
C HIS A 206 24.01 -4.94 6.67
N ARG A 207 24.90 -3.97 6.45
CA ARG A 207 25.61 -3.25 7.53
C ARG A 207 25.04 -1.87 7.77
N LEU A 208 24.43 -1.28 6.74
CA LEU A 208 23.76 0.01 6.80
C LEU A 208 22.32 -0.16 6.32
N PRO A 209 21.34 0.51 6.96
CA PRO A 209 20.03 0.67 6.35
C PRO A 209 20.14 1.54 5.10
N ASP A 210 19.12 1.49 4.27
CA ASP A 210 19.01 2.47 3.19
C ASP A 210 18.68 3.82 3.79
N LEU A 211 19.34 4.88 3.30
CA LEU A 211 19.06 6.24 3.72
C LEU A 211 18.23 6.91 2.65
N VAL A 212 17.04 7.36 3.01
CA VAL A 212 16.09 7.98 2.07
C VAL A 212 15.77 9.40 2.55
N ALA A 213 15.67 10.33 1.60
CA ALA A 213 15.23 11.68 1.87
C ALA A 213 14.36 12.21 0.73
N ASN A 214 13.39 13.05 1.08
CA ASN A 214 12.57 13.75 0.10
C ASN A 214 12.31 15.20 0.49
N LEU A 215 11.93 15.98 -0.52
CA LEU A 215 11.28 17.28 -0.38
C LEU A 215 10.00 17.23 -1.20
N ARG A 216 8.86 17.42 -0.55
CA ARG A 216 7.53 17.31 -1.13
C ARG A 216 6.78 18.63 -0.95
N ILE A 217 6.05 19.03 -1.98
CA ILE A 217 5.11 20.16 -1.93
C ILE A 217 3.71 19.68 -2.27
N ASP A 218 2.74 20.04 -1.44
CA ASP A 218 1.31 19.79 -1.64
C ASP A 218 0.56 21.12 -1.69
N GLN A 219 -0.15 21.38 -2.77
CA GLN A 219 -0.93 22.59 -2.98
C GLN A 219 -2.25 22.28 -3.70
N ALA A 220 -3.10 23.30 -3.85
CA ALA A 220 -4.39 23.14 -4.53
C ALA A 220 -4.25 22.63 -5.99
N TRP A 221 -3.16 22.98 -6.68
CA TRP A 221 -2.89 22.51 -8.04
C TRP A 221 -2.47 21.04 -8.11
N GLY A 222 -2.07 20.42 -7.00
CA GLY A 222 -1.53 19.07 -6.97
C GLY A 222 -0.31 18.96 -6.06
N SER A 223 0.59 18.03 -6.36
CA SER A 223 1.78 17.77 -5.56
C SER A 223 3.02 17.54 -6.42
N ALA A 224 4.19 17.78 -5.86
CA ALA A 224 5.47 17.38 -6.45
C ALA A 224 6.44 16.89 -5.38
N GLN A 225 7.34 16.00 -5.76
CA GLN A 225 8.36 15.46 -4.88
C GLN A 225 9.68 15.33 -5.62
N ILE A 226 10.77 15.68 -4.95
CA ILE A 226 12.12 15.21 -5.29
C ILE A 226 12.57 14.26 -4.19
N MET A 227 13.20 13.16 -4.57
CA MET A 227 13.60 12.10 -3.65
C MET A 227 14.99 11.56 -3.98
N GLY A 228 15.66 11.06 -2.97
CA GLY A 228 16.96 10.40 -3.08
C GLY A 228 17.09 9.24 -2.10
N ALA A 229 17.81 8.21 -2.52
CA ALA A 229 18.13 7.05 -1.70
C ALA A 229 19.62 6.70 -1.82
N LEU A 230 20.21 6.22 -0.72
CA LEU A 230 21.51 5.55 -0.69
C LEU A 230 21.29 4.09 -0.28
N HIS A 231 21.88 3.16 -1.03
CA HIS A 231 21.69 1.72 -0.89
C HIS A 231 23.03 0.99 -0.78
N GLU A 232 23.10 -0.09 0.00
CA GLU A 232 24.31 -0.92 0.12
C GLU A 232 24.27 -2.14 -0.81
N THR A 233 25.15 -2.16 -1.81
CA THR A 233 25.41 -3.35 -2.63
C THR A 233 26.57 -4.15 -2.05
N ARG A 234 26.24 -5.28 -1.41
CA ARG A 234 27.22 -6.10 -0.68
C ARG A 234 27.07 -7.59 -1.03
N PHE A 235 28.15 -8.16 -1.53
CA PHE A 235 28.28 -9.58 -1.82
C PHE A 235 28.61 -10.38 -0.55
N GLU A 236 28.16 -11.64 -0.51
CA GLU A 236 28.57 -12.62 0.51
C GLU A 236 30.05 -12.99 0.39
N ASP A 237 30.58 -13.01 -0.83
CA ASP A 237 32.01 -13.16 -1.11
C ASP A 237 32.83 -12.13 -0.31
N THR A 238 33.69 -12.61 0.59
CA THR A 238 34.48 -11.76 1.48
C THR A 238 35.58 -10.99 0.77
N ASP A 239 35.99 -11.44 -0.43
CA ASP A 239 37.00 -10.77 -1.24
C ASP A 239 36.39 -9.67 -2.13
N ALA A 240 35.06 -9.65 -2.26
CA ALA A 240 34.34 -8.63 -3.00
C ALA A 240 34.26 -7.30 -2.23
N LYS A 241 34.49 -6.20 -2.96
CA LYS A 241 34.35 -4.85 -2.39
C LYS A 241 32.90 -4.40 -2.36
N THR A 242 32.36 -4.11 -1.17
CA THR A 242 31.07 -3.41 -1.02
C THR A 242 31.06 -2.10 -1.81
N LYS A 243 29.93 -1.78 -2.45
CA LYS A 243 29.68 -0.49 -3.08
C LYS A 243 28.42 0.17 -2.52
N ALA A 244 28.45 1.50 -2.43
CA ALA A 244 27.26 2.30 -2.22
C ALA A 244 26.59 2.55 -3.56
N GLY A 245 25.34 2.09 -3.69
CA GLY A 245 24.41 2.49 -4.73
C GLY A 245 23.65 3.75 -4.33
N TYR A 246 23.04 4.40 -5.31
CA TYR A 246 22.17 5.54 -5.06
C TYR A 246 21.06 5.61 -6.10
N ALA A 247 19.95 6.24 -5.73
CA ALA A 247 18.88 6.58 -6.64
C ALA A 247 18.39 8.01 -6.39
N ILE A 248 17.93 8.66 -7.45
CA ILE A 248 17.29 9.97 -7.42
C ILE A 248 16.03 9.94 -8.26
N GLY A 249 15.03 10.68 -7.84
CA GLY A 249 13.76 10.77 -8.52
C GLY A 249 13.15 12.16 -8.40
N ALA A 250 12.28 12.47 -9.34
CA ALA A 250 11.40 13.62 -9.27
C ALA A 250 10.06 13.26 -9.90
N GLY A 251 8.97 13.70 -9.28
CA GLY A 251 7.63 13.49 -9.78
C GLY A 251 6.72 14.68 -9.51
N VAL A 252 5.68 14.79 -10.34
CA VAL A 252 4.59 15.75 -10.18
C VAL A 252 3.27 15.04 -10.45
N GLN A 253 2.25 15.37 -9.66
CA GLN A 253 0.87 15.02 -9.89
C GLN A 253 0.05 16.33 -9.92
N ILE A 254 -0.55 16.64 -11.06
CA ILE A 254 -1.26 17.90 -11.31
C ILE A 254 -2.75 17.60 -11.44
N ASN A 255 -3.56 18.28 -10.64
CA ASN A 255 -5.00 18.30 -10.80
C ASN A 255 -5.34 19.09 -12.08
N VAL A 256 -6.09 18.47 -13.00
CA VAL A 256 -6.49 19.08 -14.28
C VAL A 256 -8.02 19.22 -14.38
N PRO A 257 -8.65 19.97 -13.46
CA PRO A 257 -10.12 20.04 -13.35
C PRO A 257 -10.81 20.65 -14.59
N PHE A 258 -10.02 21.25 -15.49
CA PHE A 258 -10.51 21.78 -16.77
C PHE A 258 -10.76 20.68 -17.83
N LEU A 259 -10.23 19.46 -17.64
CA LEU A 259 -10.53 18.29 -18.48
C LEU A 259 -11.69 17.46 -17.92
N GLY A 260 -11.79 17.36 -16.59
CA GLY A 260 -12.83 16.64 -15.87
C GLY A 260 -12.70 16.88 -14.37
N ALA A 261 -13.83 16.87 -13.65
CA ALA A 261 -13.81 17.10 -12.21
C ALA A 261 -13.10 15.94 -11.49
N GLY A 262 -12.03 16.25 -10.74
CA GLY A 262 -11.21 15.22 -10.08
C GLY A 262 -10.16 14.57 -10.97
N ASP A 263 -9.99 15.03 -12.21
CA ASP A 263 -8.95 14.55 -13.10
C ASP A 263 -7.55 14.92 -12.59
N ALA A 264 -6.60 14.03 -12.83
CA ALA A 264 -5.21 14.23 -12.47
C ALA A 264 -4.27 13.65 -13.53
N VAL A 265 -3.15 14.34 -13.77
CA VAL A 265 -2.02 13.85 -14.58
C VAL A 265 -0.81 13.68 -13.68
N ALA A 266 -0.09 12.59 -13.82
CA ALA A 266 1.18 12.36 -13.15
C ALA A 266 2.32 12.17 -14.15
N LEU A 267 3.51 12.60 -13.76
CA LEU A 267 4.77 12.36 -14.46
C LEU A 267 5.86 12.15 -13.41
N GLN A 268 6.64 11.09 -13.55
CA GLN A 268 7.75 10.78 -12.66
C GLN A 268 8.95 10.25 -13.44
N ALA A 269 10.15 10.70 -13.09
CA ALA A 269 11.40 10.21 -13.63
C ALA A 269 12.32 9.74 -12.51
N MET A 270 13.04 8.64 -12.76
CA MET A 270 13.92 8.00 -11.78
C MET A 270 15.23 7.59 -12.44
N TYR A 271 16.31 7.66 -11.67
CA TYR A 271 17.63 7.18 -12.05
C TYR A 271 18.27 6.49 -10.85
N GLY A 272 18.89 5.34 -11.08
CA GLY A 272 19.56 4.54 -10.06
C GLY A 272 20.88 3.98 -10.56
N ASN A 273 21.84 3.82 -9.66
CA ASN A 273 23.11 3.15 -9.90
C ASN A 273 23.40 2.21 -8.73
N GLY A 274 23.36 0.89 -8.96
CA GLY A 274 23.45 -0.13 -7.91
C GLY A 274 22.25 -0.15 -6.96
N ALA A 275 21.12 0.40 -7.40
CA ALA A 275 19.90 0.61 -6.64
C ALA A 275 18.67 0.52 -7.58
N SER A 276 18.61 -0.52 -8.43
CA SER A 276 17.62 -0.61 -9.51
C SER A 276 16.18 -0.78 -9.00
N GLY A 277 16.00 -1.37 -7.82
CA GLY A 277 14.70 -1.46 -7.13
C GLY A 277 14.13 -0.12 -6.65
N TYR A 278 14.85 0.99 -6.81
CA TYR A 278 14.33 2.35 -6.63
C TYR A 278 13.88 3.00 -7.95
N VAL A 279 14.15 2.37 -9.09
CA VAL A 279 13.76 2.89 -10.42
C VAL A 279 12.47 2.23 -10.91
N LEU A 280 12.25 0.96 -10.56
CA LEU A 280 11.06 0.20 -10.91
C LEU A 280 10.89 -0.97 -9.92
N ASP A 281 9.65 -1.33 -9.58
CA ASP A 281 9.38 -2.41 -8.61
C ASP A 281 9.78 -3.80 -9.11
N SER A 282 9.74 -4.02 -10.43
CA SER A 282 10.10 -5.30 -11.02
C SER A 282 10.86 -5.12 -12.30
N TRP A 283 11.96 -5.85 -12.45
CA TRP A 283 12.71 -5.95 -13.70
C TRP A 283 12.56 -7.32 -14.36
N ASP A 284 11.61 -8.15 -13.92
CA ASP A 284 11.35 -9.49 -14.45
C ASP A 284 12.61 -10.37 -14.62
N ASP A 285 13.46 -10.38 -13.59
CA ASP A 285 14.77 -11.06 -13.56
C ASP A 285 15.68 -10.74 -14.78
N ALA A 286 15.45 -9.59 -15.43
CA ALA A 286 16.20 -9.16 -16.60
C ALA A 286 17.57 -8.59 -16.26
N ILE A 287 17.75 -8.07 -15.04
CA ILE A 287 18.99 -7.42 -14.60
C ILE A 287 19.47 -7.95 -13.25
N THR A 288 20.63 -7.47 -12.82
CA THR A 288 21.16 -7.56 -11.46
C THR A 288 21.43 -6.14 -10.96
N ASP A 289 21.55 -5.89 -9.66
CA ASP A 289 22.01 -4.59 -9.16
C ASP A 289 23.52 -4.40 -9.36
N ALA A 290 24.28 -5.50 -9.37
CA ALA A 290 25.71 -5.49 -9.61
C ALA A 290 26.29 -6.85 -10.00
N THR A 291 27.46 -6.82 -10.65
CA THR A 291 28.34 -7.98 -10.88
C THR A 291 29.73 -7.83 -10.30
N LEU A 292 30.37 -8.97 -10.03
CA LEU A 292 31.81 -9.06 -9.76
C LEU A 292 32.63 -9.23 -11.03
N ASP A 293 33.64 -8.37 -11.16
CA ASP A 293 34.76 -8.50 -12.10
C ASP A 293 36.05 -8.70 -11.30
N GLY A 294 36.39 -9.97 -11.03
CA GLY A 294 37.35 -10.34 -10.00
C GLY A 294 36.85 -9.91 -8.62
N THR A 295 37.57 -9.03 -7.93
CA THR A 295 37.17 -8.46 -6.63
C THR A 295 36.45 -7.12 -6.73
N LYS A 296 36.24 -6.60 -7.95
CA LYS A 296 35.62 -5.29 -8.18
C LYS A 296 34.13 -5.44 -8.45
N THR A 297 33.33 -4.65 -7.72
CA THR A 297 31.89 -4.53 -7.95
C THR A 297 31.57 -3.52 -9.04
N LYS A 298 30.93 -3.99 -10.12
CA LYS A 298 30.31 -3.18 -11.17
C LYS A 298 28.82 -3.08 -10.88
N THR A 299 28.26 -1.88 -10.90
CA THR A 299 26.86 -1.63 -10.55
C THR A 299 26.05 -1.34 -11.80
N THR A 300 24.80 -1.81 -11.82
CA THR A 300 23.83 -1.55 -12.89
C THR A 300 23.34 -0.12 -12.81
N LYS A 301 23.23 0.54 -13.96
CA LYS A 301 22.58 1.85 -14.04
C LYS A 301 21.23 1.67 -14.68
N ALA A 302 20.20 2.23 -14.07
CA ALA A 302 18.85 2.17 -14.60
C ALA A 302 18.24 3.56 -14.58
N TRP A 303 17.37 3.84 -15.54
CA TRP A 303 16.54 5.02 -15.50
C TRP A 303 15.19 4.73 -16.13
N GLY A 304 14.20 5.54 -15.78
CA GLY A 304 12.91 5.49 -16.43
C GLY A 304 12.08 6.73 -16.22
N ILE A 305 11.03 6.79 -17.02
CA ILE A 305 10.00 7.82 -16.95
C ILE A 305 8.64 7.13 -17.02
N GLY A 306 7.78 7.44 -16.06
CA GLY A 306 6.40 6.97 -16.00
C GLY A 306 5.45 8.16 -16.00
N ALA A 307 4.29 7.98 -16.62
CA ALA A 307 3.23 8.99 -16.64
C ALA A 307 1.86 8.33 -16.57
N GLY A 308 0.88 9.05 -16.04
CA GLY A 308 -0.49 8.60 -15.95
C GLY A 308 -1.49 9.74 -16.09
N TYR A 309 -2.68 9.43 -16.56
CA TYR A 309 -3.82 10.33 -16.61
C TYR A 309 -5.06 9.60 -16.09
N LEU A 310 -5.67 10.16 -15.07
CA LEU A 310 -6.97 9.77 -14.53
C LEU A 310 -8.04 10.75 -15.05
N HIS A 311 -9.08 10.20 -15.67
CA HIS A 311 -10.23 10.92 -16.15
C HIS A 311 -11.51 10.43 -15.47
N ASN A 312 -12.26 11.35 -14.86
CA ASN A 312 -13.57 11.07 -14.30
C ASN A 312 -14.62 11.63 -15.24
N PHE A 313 -15.28 10.75 -16.00
CA PHE A 313 -16.36 11.14 -16.90
C PHE A 313 -17.56 11.68 -16.11
N ASN A 314 -17.85 11.08 -14.96
CA ASN A 314 -18.86 11.47 -13.98
C ASN A 314 -18.65 10.67 -12.67
N GLU A 315 -19.55 10.83 -11.69
CA GLU A 315 -19.49 10.12 -10.39
C GLU A 315 -19.53 8.59 -10.51
N GLN A 316 -20.08 8.05 -11.61
CA GLN A 316 -20.23 6.62 -11.83
C GLN A 316 -19.20 6.03 -12.79
N TRP A 317 -18.42 6.83 -13.50
CA TRP A 317 -17.50 6.35 -14.53
C TRP A 317 -16.19 7.09 -14.49
N ASP A 318 -15.11 6.32 -14.39
CA ASP A 318 -13.75 6.81 -14.55
C ASP A 318 -12.95 5.85 -15.43
N ALA A 319 -11.90 6.39 -16.03
CA ALA A 319 -10.87 5.61 -16.70
C ALA A 319 -9.51 6.22 -16.43
N ASN A 320 -8.47 5.41 -16.55
CA ASN A 320 -7.12 5.92 -16.61
C ASN A 320 -6.32 5.24 -17.71
N ILE A 321 -5.29 5.96 -18.14
CA ILE A 321 -4.20 5.42 -18.93
C ILE A 321 -2.90 5.81 -18.24
N GLU A 322 -2.00 4.86 -18.10
CA GLU A 322 -0.65 5.10 -17.61
C GLU A 322 0.34 4.28 -18.42
N GLY A 323 1.60 4.69 -18.41
CA GLY A 323 2.64 4.03 -19.16
C GLY A 323 4.02 4.54 -18.77
N GLY A 324 5.04 3.84 -19.21
CA GLY A 324 6.40 4.21 -18.90
C GLY A 324 7.40 3.61 -19.87
N TYR A 325 8.60 4.18 -19.84
CA TYR A 325 9.77 3.71 -20.56
C TYR A 325 10.93 3.60 -19.58
N TYR A 326 11.62 2.47 -19.61
CA TYR A 326 12.73 2.14 -18.70
C TYR A 326 13.88 1.55 -19.49
N SER A 327 15.08 1.89 -19.07
CA SER A 327 16.34 1.38 -19.63
C SER A 327 17.24 0.96 -18.49
N ALA A 328 17.86 -0.20 -18.62
CA ALA A 328 18.89 -0.66 -17.71
C ALA A 328 20.16 -1.00 -18.49
N ASP A 329 21.25 -0.36 -18.09
CA ASP A 329 22.61 -0.72 -18.48
C ASP A 329 23.12 -1.69 -17.42
N ALA A 330 22.97 -2.99 -17.68
CA ALA A 330 23.23 -4.04 -16.70
C ALA A 330 24.73 -4.14 -16.41
N ALA A 331 25.08 -4.42 -15.15
CA ALA A 331 26.44 -4.76 -14.79
C ALA A 331 26.78 -6.14 -15.36
N GLY A 332 27.41 -6.23 -16.52
CA GLY A 332 27.78 -7.53 -17.13
C GLY A 332 27.97 -7.42 -18.64
N SER A 333 28.31 -8.53 -19.32
CA SER A 333 28.51 -8.49 -20.78
C SER A 333 27.22 -8.49 -21.61
N ASP A 334 26.06 -8.83 -21.04
CA ASP A 334 24.97 -9.36 -21.88
C ASP A 334 23.53 -9.07 -21.39
N ASN A 335 23.23 -8.05 -20.56
CA ASN A 335 21.84 -7.83 -20.09
C ASN A 335 21.33 -6.38 -20.21
N ASP A 336 21.88 -5.59 -21.13
CA ASP A 336 21.27 -4.28 -21.43
C ASP A 336 19.89 -4.49 -22.06
N PHE A 337 18.88 -3.82 -21.51
CA PHE A 337 17.55 -3.91 -22.06
C PHE A 337 16.77 -2.62 -21.89
N LYS A 338 15.78 -2.46 -22.76
CA LYS A 338 14.79 -1.41 -22.70
C LYS A 338 13.42 -2.04 -22.62
N GLN A 339 12.54 -1.41 -21.87
CA GLN A 339 11.14 -1.78 -21.86
C GLN A 339 10.27 -0.55 -21.92
N TRP A 340 9.09 -0.72 -22.49
CA TRP A 340 8.01 0.21 -22.34
C TRP A 340 6.71 -0.55 -22.16
N GLY A 341 5.78 0.05 -21.42
CA GLY A 341 4.49 -0.53 -21.19
C GLY A 341 3.41 0.52 -20.99
N ALA A 342 2.18 0.07 -21.09
CA ALA A 342 1.00 0.89 -20.83
C ALA A 342 -0.10 0.06 -20.17
N ASN A 343 -0.77 0.65 -19.19
CA ASN A 343 -1.97 0.16 -18.55
C ASN A 343 -3.13 1.08 -18.88
N PHE A 344 -4.29 0.51 -19.17
CA PHE A 344 -5.55 1.22 -19.31
C PHE A 344 -6.62 0.50 -18.49
N ASN A 345 -7.37 1.24 -17.68
CA ASN A 345 -8.55 0.67 -17.06
C ASN A 345 -9.76 1.61 -17.14
N VAL A 346 -10.94 1.00 -17.05
CA VAL A 346 -12.24 1.68 -16.98
C VAL A 346 -13.06 1.06 -15.87
N ASN A 347 -13.70 1.93 -15.07
CA ASN A 347 -14.46 1.56 -13.90
C ASN A 347 -15.89 2.10 -13.99
N TRP A 348 -16.84 1.27 -13.59
CA TRP A 348 -18.22 1.64 -13.34
C TRP A 348 -18.56 1.51 -11.86
N LYS A 349 -19.08 2.59 -11.28
CA LYS A 349 -19.42 2.76 -9.86
C LYS A 349 -20.91 3.07 -9.73
N PRO A 350 -21.81 2.08 -9.81
CA PRO A 350 -23.25 2.33 -9.77
C PRO A 350 -23.73 2.87 -8.41
N VAL A 351 -23.03 2.53 -7.33
CA VAL A 351 -23.29 3.00 -5.96
C VAL A 351 -21.96 3.23 -5.24
N SER A 352 -21.99 4.00 -4.15
CA SER A 352 -20.82 4.24 -3.31
C SER A 352 -20.15 2.93 -2.89
N ASP A 353 -18.83 2.95 -2.87
CA ASP A 353 -17.98 1.86 -2.38
C ASP A 353 -18.11 0.53 -3.12
N PHE A 354 -18.78 0.52 -4.29
CA PHE A 354 -18.86 -0.64 -5.16
C PHE A 354 -18.42 -0.28 -6.57
N SER A 355 -17.54 -1.09 -7.15
CA SER A 355 -17.07 -0.88 -8.51
C SER A 355 -16.94 -2.19 -9.28
N ILE A 356 -17.15 -2.09 -10.59
CA ILE A 356 -16.85 -3.13 -11.57
C ILE A 356 -15.99 -2.47 -12.64
N GLY A 357 -14.86 -3.08 -12.98
CA GLY A 357 -14.02 -2.51 -14.02
C GLY A 357 -13.15 -3.55 -14.70
N THR A 358 -12.44 -3.08 -15.71
CA THR A 358 -11.53 -3.91 -16.50
C THR A 358 -10.25 -3.14 -16.76
N GLU A 359 -9.14 -3.85 -16.66
CA GLU A 359 -7.80 -3.37 -16.97
C GLU A 359 -7.21 -4.18 -18.11
N PHE A 360 -6.59 -3.49 -19.05
CA PHE A 360 -5.76 -4.04 -20.11
C PHE A 360 -4.37 -3.48 -19.97
N ALA A 361 -3.36 -4.32 -20.17
CA ALA A 361 -2.01 -3.81 -20.24
C ALA A 361 -1.13 -4.56 -21.22
N TYR A 362 -0.10 -3.84 -21.64
CA TYR A 362 0.86 -4.25 -22.64
C TYR A 362 2.25 -3.84 -22.19
N ARG A 363 3.23 -4.69 -22.50
CA ARG A 363 4.65 -4.39 -22.31
C ARG A 363 5.46 -4.99 -23.44
N SER A 364 6.51 -4.29 -23.84
CA SER A 364 7.53 -4.79 -24.77
C SER A 364 8.90 -4.75 -24.12
N PHE A 365 9.69 -5.80 -24.32
CA PHE A 365 11.10 -5.87 -23.98
C PHE A 365 11.93 -5.90 -25.26
N ASP A 366 12.89 -4.98 -25.33
CA ASP A 366 13.92 -4.91 -26.36
C ASP A 366 15.26 -5.24 -25.69
N TYR A 367 15.74 -6.46 -25.90
CA TYR A 367 17.00 -6.93 -25.34
C TYR A 367 18.13 -6.65 -26.31
N ASN A 368 19.29 -6.27 -25.77
CA ASN A 368 20.49 -6.15 -26.60
C ASN A 368 20.78 -7.48 -27.30
N ARG A 369 21.07 -7.47 -28.61
CA ARG A 369 21.37 -8.66 -29.41
C ARG A 369 22.46 -9.55 -28.80
N ASN A 370 23.42 -8.96 -28.07
CA ASN A 370 24.49 -9.72 -27.44
C ASN A 370 24.01 -10.57 -26.25
N SER A 371 22.84 -10.24 -25.67
CA SER A 371 22.27 -10.94 -24.52
C SER A 371 21.94 -12.41 -24.74
N GLY A 372 21.76 -12.83 -25.99
CA GLY A 372 21.17 -14.13 -26.31
C GLY A 372 19.68 -14.26 -25.96
N ARG A 373 19.08 -13.23 -25.34
CA ARG A 373 17.64 -13.13 -25.10
C ARG A 373 16.93 -12.65 -26.35
N ARG A 374 15.65 -12.99 -26.47
CA ARG A 374 14.79 -12.57 -27.58
C ARG A 374 13.83 -11.51 -27.07
N ASP A 375 13.58 -10.52 -27.90
CA ASP A 375 12.52 -9.54 -27.67
C ASP A 375 11.19 -10.26 -27.47
N ARG A 376 10.37 -9.71 -26.58
CA ARG A 376 9.06 -10.25 -26.27
C ARG A 376 8.07 -9.16 -25.96
N ASP A 377 6.83 -9.49 -26.23
CA ASP A 377 5.67 -8.67 -25.95
C ASP A 377 4.77 -9.44 -25.01
N GLU A 378 4.18 -8.73 -24.06
CA GLU A 378 3.30 -9.30 -23.05
C GLU A 378 1.99 -8.55 -23.03
N PHE A 379 0.91 -9.31 -22.83
CA PHE A 379 -0.43 -8.77 -22.73
C PHE A 379 -1.15 -9.46 -21.59
N TYR A 380 -1.85 -8.67 -20.77
CA TYR A 380 -2.72 -9.27 -19.78
C TYR A 380 -3.98 -8.42 -19.56
N THR A 381 -4.96 -9.02 -18.91
CA THR A 381 -6.28 -8.41 -18.70
C THR A 381 -6.85 -8.83 -17.35
N THR A 382 -7.46 -7.89 -16.63
CA THR A 382 -8.21 -8.17 -15.40
C THR A 382 -9.61 -7.62 -15.51
N ILE A 383 -10.59 -8.44 -15.12
CA ILE A 383 -11.92 -7.97 -14.76
C ILE A 383 -11.98 -7.99 -13.23
N ARG A 384 -12.33 -6.87 -12.60
CA ARG A 384 -12.42 -6.73 -11.15
C ARG A 384 -13.83 -6.31 -10.75
N VAL A 385 -14.34 -6.96 -9.70
CA VAL A 385 -15.46 -6.48 -8.91
C VAL A 385 -14.93 -6.22 -7.50
N GLU A 386 -15.19 -5.03 -6.98
CA GLU A 386 -14.68 -4.61 -5.69
C GLU A 386 -15.76 -3.93 -4.86
N ARG A 387 -15.72 -4.20 -3.55
CA ARG A 387 -16.47 -3.44 -2.55
C ARG A 387 -15.59 -3.03 -1.38
N VAL A 388 -15.69 -1.77 -0.97
CA VAL A 388 -15.10 -1.20 0.24
C VAL A 388 -16.20 -1.07 1.31
N PHE A 389 -15.85 -1.17 2.59
CA PHE A 389 -16.78 -0.98 3.70
C PHE A 389 -16.08 -0.50 4.98
#